data_AF-A8V5H8-F1
#
_entry.id   AF-A8V5H8-F1
#
_cell.length_a   1.000
_cell.length_b   1.000
_cell.length_c   1.000
_cell.angle_alpha   90.00
_cell.angle_beta   90.00
_cell.angle_gamma   90.00
#
_symmetry.space_group_name_H-M   'P 1'
#
loop_
_entity.id
_entity.type
_entity.pdbx_description
1 polymer ?
#
loop_
_entity_poly.entity_id
_entity_poly.type
_entity_poly.pdbx_seq_one_letter_code
_entity_poly.pdbx_strand_id
1 'polypeptide(L)'
;MLKIYHYDEEKFHLIFRIEGEEGINIISKILSNIKDSFYIDWQYILEEINEKNCIINKKIEIKLHSAGLKKFLLISPLSKDVEILAVVPV
;
A
#
# COMPACT_ATOMS: atom_id res chain seq x y z
N MET A 1 0.35 6.94 14.84
CA MET A 1 1.41 5.90 14.93
C MET A 1 1.27 4.92 13.77
N LEU A 2 2.39 4.50 13.16
CA LEU A 2 2.46 3.49 12.10
C LEU A 2 2.90 2.15 12.70
N LYS A 3 2.28 1.06 12.28
CA LYS A 3 2.71 -0.32 12.60
C LYS A 3 2.90 -1.11 11.33
N ILE A 4 4.08 -1.70 11.16
CA ILE A 4 4.39 -2.63 10.05
C ILE A 4 4.33 -4.05 10.64
N TYR A 5 3.53 -4.92 10.05
CA TYR A 5 3.34 -6.30 10.50
C TYR A 5 4.14 -7.30 9.68
N HIS A 6 4.39 -6.99 8.41
CA HIS A 6 5.07 -7.87 7.48
C HIS A 6 5.73 -7.05 6.38
N TYR A 7 6.93 -7.45 5.98
CA TYR A 7 7.60 -6.97 4.78
C TYR A 7 8.43 -8.10 4.17
N ASP A 8 8.17 -8.41 2.90
CA ASP A 8 8.98 -9.27 2.04
C ASP A 8 9.46 -8.44 0.84
N GLU A 9 10.77 -8.21 0.77
CA GLU A 9 11.39 -7.38 -0.26
C GLU A 9 11.41 -8.04 -1.64
N GLU A 10 11.63 -9.35 -1.70
CA GLU A 10 11.74 -10.10 -2.95
C GLU A 10 10.40 -10.11 -3.69
N LYS A 11 9.31 -10.35 -2.95
CA LYS A 11 7.95 -10.36 -3.50
C LYS A 11 7.28 -9.00 -3.47
N PHE A 12 7.90 -8.01 -2.85
CA PHE A 12 7.31 -6.72 -2.51
C PHE A 12 5.90 -6.88 -1.93
N HIS A 13 5.86 -7.40 -0.70
CA HIS A 13 4.63 -7.63 0.06
C HIS A 13 4.74 -6.94 1.41
N LEU A 14 3.92 -5.91 1.62
CA LEU A 14 3.93 -5.08 2.82
C LEU A 14 2.55 -5.13 3.48
N ILE A 15 2.52 -5.34 4.79
CA ILE A 15 1.30 -5.24 5.59
C ILE A 15 1.52 -4.23 6.70
N PHE A 16 0.68 -3.19 6.76
CA PHE A 16 0.80 -2.12 7.73
C PHE A 16 -0.56 -1.65 8.26
N ARG A 17 -0.55 -0.85 9.33
CA ARG A 17 -1.70 -0.10 9.83
C ARG A 17 -1.23 1.29 10.23
N ILE A 18 -1.98 2.30 9.81
CA ILE A 18 -1.83 3.67 10.26
C ILE A 18 -2.95 4.01 11.26
N GLU A 19 -2.62 4.75 12.32
CA GLU A 19 -3.58 5.14 13.37
C GLU A 19 -4.09 6.58 13.23
N GLY A 20 -3.58 7.34 12.27
CA GLY A 20 -4.00 8.71 11.95
C GLY A 20 -3.40 9.18 10.63
N GLU A 21 -3.82 10.35 10.14
CA GLU A 21 -3.43 10.91 8.84
C GLU A 21 -1.93 11.15 8.71
N GLU A 22 -1.26 11.58 9.78
CA GLU A 22 0.21 11.68 9.80
C GLU A 22 0.90 10.35 9.44
N GLY A 23 0.24 9.23 9.73
CA GLY A 23 0.71 7.91 9.35
C GLY A 23 0.78 7.70 7.84
N ILE A 24 -0.05 8.39 7.04
CA ILE A 24 0.00 8.37 5.58
C ILE A 24 1.33 8.94 5.11
N ASN A 25 1.69 10.15 5.54
CA ASN A 25 2.96 10.78 5.19
C ASN A 25 4.18 9.88 5.54
N ILE A 26 4.16 9.26 6.73
CA ILE A 26 5.24 8.37 7.15
C ILE A 26 5.34 7.14 6.23
N ILE A 27 4.23 6.44 5.98
CA ILE A 27 4.25 5.23 5.16
C ILE A 27 4.57 5.54 3.70
N SER A 28 4.11 6.67 3.16
CA SER A 28 4.43 7.12 1.80
C SER A 28 5.93 7.32 1.62
N LYS A 29 6.61 7.94 2.59
CA LYS A 29 8.08 8.08 2.57
C LYS A 29 8.80 6.74 2.64
N ILE A 30 8.29 5.80 3.45
CA ILE A 30 8.85 4.44 3.52
C ILE A 30 8.70 3.74 2.17
N LEU A 31 7.50 3.79 1.57
CA LEU A 31 7.18 3.18 0.28
C LEU A 31 8.04 3.74 -0.86
N SER A 32 8.25 5.06 -0.89
CA SER A 32 9.16 5.71 -1.84
C SER A 32 10.60 5.22 -1.70
N ASN A 33 11.07 4.96 -0.48
CA ASN A 33 12.45 4.49 -0.26
C ASN A 33 12.64 3.00 -0.60
N ILE A 34 11.69 2.14 -0.24
CA ILE A 34 11.83 0.69 -0.46
C ILE A 34 11.67 0.28 -1.93
N LYS A 35 10.94 1.07 -2.74
CA LYS A 35 10.77 0.86 -4.19
C LYS A 35 10.73 2.18 -4.95
N ASP A 36 11.85 2.90 -4.93
CA ASP A 36 12.03 4.13 -5.70
C ASP A 36 11.86 3.92 -7.22
N SER A 37 12.16 2.71 -7.70
CA SER A 37 12.06 2.34 -9.12
C SER A 37 10.65 2.42 -9.73
N PHE A 38 9.59 2.49 -8.92
CA PHE A 38 8.22 2.54 -9.43
C PHE A 38 7.74 3.95 -9.79
N TYR A 39 8.45 5.01 -9.37
CA TYR A 39 8.07 6.40 -9.65
C TYR A 39 6.61 6.72 -9.29
N ILE A 40 6.12 6.17 -8.17
CA ILE A 40 4.75 6.34 -7.69
C ILE A 40 4.68 7.50 -6.70
N ASP A 41 3.67 8.37 -6.86
CA ASP A 41 3.26 9.30 -5.79
C ASP A 41 2.44 8.56 -4.73
N TRP A 42 3.14 7.95 -3.78
CA TRP A 42 2.53 7.17 -2.71
C TRP A 42 1.69 8.00 -1.76
N GLN A 43 1.95 9.30 -1.64
CA GLN A 43 1.17 10.17 -0.78
C GLN A 43 -0.21 10.39 -1.40
N TYR A 44 -0.25 10.82 -2.66
CA TYR A 44 -1.49 11.02 -3.39
C TYR A 44 -2.38 9.76 -3.40
N ILE A 45 -1.79 8.60 -3.72
CA ILE A 45 -2.56 7.34 -3.81
C ILE A 45 -3.19 6.98 -2.45
N LEU A 46 -2.43 7.08 -1.36
CA LEU A 46 -2.93 6.69 -0.05
C LEU A 46 -3.95 7.70 0.51
N GLU A 47 -3.80 8.99 0.20
CA GLU A 47 -4.79 10.02 0.51
C GLU A 47 -6.11 9.75 -0.24
N GLU A 48 -6.05 9.52 -1.54
CA GLU A 48 -7.25 9.25 -2.36
C GLU A 48 -7.98 7.97 -1.90
N ILE A 49 -7.23 6.92 -1.57
CA ILE A 49 -7.81 5.69 -1.02
C ILE A 49 -8.44 5.96 0.36
N ASN A 50 -7.79 6.76 1.20
CA ASN A 50 -8.32 7.09 2.52
C ASN A 50 -9.62 7.90 2.43
N GLU A 51 -9.70 8.88 1.54
CA GLU A 51 -10.90 9.67 1.30
C GLU A 51 -12.09 8.80 0.88
N LYS A 52 -11.84 7.79 0.02
CA LYS A 52 -12.89 6.92 -0.52
C LYS A 52 -13.31 5.78 0.41
N ASN A 53 -12.34 5.17 1.10
CA ASN A 53 -12.55 3.89 1.79
C ASN A 53 -12.21 3.91 3.29
N CYS A 54 -11.67 5.01 3.82
CA CYS A 54 -11.15 5.16 5.18
C CYS A 54 -10.22 4.00 5.57
N ILE A 55 -8.92 4.17 5.32
CA ILE A 55 -7.91 3.14 5.62
C ILE A 55 -7.29 3.28 7.01
N ILE A 56 -7.56 4.41 7.68
CA ILE A 56 -7.13 4.64 9.05
C ILE A 56 -7.67 3.53 9.96
N ASN A 57 -6.81 3.03 10.84
CA ASN A 57 -7.05 1.92 11.75
C ASN A 57 -7.32 0.55 11.09
N LYS A 58 -7.28 0.43 9.76
CA LYS A 58 -7.34 -0.85 9.06
C LYS A 58 -5.94 -1.40 8.81
N LYS A 59 -5.83 -2.72 8.73
CA LYS A 59 -4.62 -3.36 8.20
C LYS A 59 -4.72 -3.31 6.68
N ILE A 60 -3.72 -2.73 6.04
CA ILE A 60 -3.62 -2.60 4.59
C ILE A 60 -2.48 -3.50 4.12
N GLU A 61 -2.76 -4.23 3.05
CA GLU A 61 -1.81 -5.04 2.30
C GLU A 61 -1.49 -4.30 0.99
N ILE A 62 -0.19 -4.18 0.69
CA ILE A 62 0.31 -3.81 -0.63
C ILE A 62 1.13 -5.00 -1.14
N LYS A 63 0.79 -5.51 -2.32
CA LYS A 63 1.52 -6.63 -2.93
C LYS A 63 1.76 -6.41 -4.41
N LEU A 64 2.94 -6.80 -4.88
CA LEU A 64 3.23 -6.89 -6.30
C LEU A 64 2.55 -8.13 -6.90
N HIS A 65 1.82 -7.91 -7.98
CA HIS A 65 1.16 -8.93 -8.77
C HIS A 65 1.63 -8.86 -10.21
N SER A 66 1.86 -10.02 -10.83
CA SER A 66 2.28 -10.12 -12.23
C SER A 66 1.19 -10.82 -13.04
N ALA A 67 0.74 -10.16 -14.11
CA ALA A 67 -0.18 -10.74 -15.08
C ALA A 67 0.49 -10.72 -16.47
N GLY A 68 1.09 -11.84 -16.84
CA GLY A 68 1.94 -11.94 -18.03
C GLY A 68 3.17 -11.05 -17.90
N LEU A 69 3.38 -10.14 -18.86
CA LEU A 69 4.48 -9.18 -18.86
C LEU A 69 4.20 -7.91 -18.04
N LYS A 70 2.97 -7.71 -17.58
CA LYS A 70 2.57 -6.52 -16.82
C LYS A 70 2.68 -6.77 -15.33
N LYS A 71 3.15 -5.77 -14.59
CA LYS A 71 3.21 -5.77 -13.13
C LYS A 71 2.27 -4.70 -12.57
N PHE A 72 1.67 -5.02 -11.44
CA PHE A 72 0.74 -4.14 -10.74
C PHE A 72 0.96 -4.24 -9.25
N LEU A 73 0.80 -3.14 -8.53
CA LEU A 73 0.64 -3.13 -7.10
C LEU A 73 -0.84 -3.20 -6.76
N LEU A 74 -1.21 -4.21 -6.00
CA LEU A 74 -2.55 -4.35 -5.46
C LEU A 74 -2.55 -3.81 -4.03
N ILE A 75 -3.48 -2.89 -3.75
CA ILE A 75 -3.70 -2.33 -2.42
C ILE A 75 -5.07 -2.81 -1.94
N SER A 76 -5.11 -3.50 -0.81
CA SER A 76 -6.32 -4.13 -0.27
C SER A 76 -6.35 -4.08 1.26
N PRO A 77 -7.51 -4.08 1.92
CA PRO A 77 -7.57 -4.38 3.33
C PRO A 77 -7.13 -5.83 3.57
N LEU A 78 -6.46 -6.09 4.68
CA LEU A 78 -6.17 -7.45 5.13
C LEU A 78 -7.45 -8.06 5.72
N SER A 79 -8.36 -8.51 4.86
CA SER A 79 -9.60 -9.22 5.23
C SER A 79 -9.69 -10.56 4.49
N LYS A 80 -10.67 -11.40 4.86
CA LYS A 80 -10.90 -12.69 4.19
C LYS A 80 -11.63 -12.56 2.85
N ASP A 81 -12.28 -11.43 2.61
CA ASP A 81 -13.00 -11.13 1.38
C ASP A 81 -12.10 -10.36 0.42
N VAL A 82 -12.15 -10.67 -0.87
CA VAL A 82 -11.30 -10.02 -1.88
C VAL A 82 -11.84 -8.63 -2.19
N GLU A 83 -11.46 -7.65 -1.37
CA GLU A 83 -11.69 -6.23 -1.62
C GLU A 83 -10.41 -5.59 -2.13
N ILE A 84 -10.45 -5.00 -3.33
CA ILE A 84 -9.33 -4.26 -3.93
C ILE A 84 -9.64 -2.77 -3.86
N LEU A 85 -8.80 -2.01 -3.15
CA LEU A 85 -8.94 -0.56 -3.02
C LEU A 85 -8.29 0.17 -4.19
N ALA A 86 -7.15 -0.33 -4.66
CA ALA A 86 -6.44 0.24 -5.81
C ALA A 86 -5.61 -0.81 -6.54
N VAL A 87 -5.43 -0.54 -7.83
CA VAL A 87 -4.51 -1.25 -8.73
C VAL A 87 -3.60 -0.20 -9.36
N VAL A 88 -2.31 -0.26 -9.06
CA VAL A 88 -1.33 0.71 -9.55
C VAL A 88 -0.40 0.00 -10.54
N PRO A 89 -0.38 0.38 -11.84
CA PRO A 89 0.55 -0.21 -12.79
C PRO A 89 1.99 0.20 -12.47
N VAL A 90 2.93 -0.75 -12.60
CA VAL A 90 4.37 -0.55 -12.32
C VAL A 90 5.29 -1.25 -13.32
#